data_AF-A0A7X9J1J0-F1
#
_entry.id   AF-A0A7X9J1J0-F1
#
_cell.length_a   1.000
_cell.length_b   1.000
_cell.length_c   1.000
_cell.angle_alpha   90.00
_cell.angle_beta   90.00
_cell.angle_gamma   90.00
#
_symmetry.space_group_name_H-M   'P 1'
#
loop_
_entity.id
_entity.type
_entity.pdbx_description
1 polymer ?
#
loop_
_entity_poly.entity_id
_entity_poly.type
_entity_poly.pdbx_seq_one_letter_code
_entity_poly.pdbx_strand_id
1 'polypeptide(L)'
;MVNHFPVMSLAFFVISLCICVSAVAQTPETGKMMTRWAKMVPPDLPLPEYPRPTMVRPDWLNLNGSWQFADAKEGEAPPLGRDLKERILVPFAPQSRLSGIHRHTERAWYRRTFEVPAKWAGKR
;
A
#
# COMPACT_ATOMS: atom_id res chain seq x y z
N MET A 1 -55.63 -55.81 31.24
CA MET A 1 -54.44 -55.19 31.84
C MET A 1 -54.38 -53.76 31.35
N VAL A 2 -54.59 -52.85 32.30
CA VAL A 2 -54.74 -51.41 32.12
C VAL A 2 -53.36 -50.79 32.01
N ASN A 3 -53.08 -50.05 30.94
CA ASN A 3 -52.06 -49.00 30.97
C ASN A 3 -52.74 -47.69 30.54
N HIS A 4 -53.08 -46.92 31.59
CA HIS A 4 -53.37 -45.48 31.63
C HIS A 4 -52.18 -44.68 31.05
N PHE A 5 -52.23 -43.44 30.58
CA PHE A 5 -53.20 -42.42 30.12
C PHE A 5 -52.33 -41.41 29.31
N PRO A 6 -52.90 -40.45 28.56
CA PRO A 6 -52.22 -39.64 27.56
C PRO A 6 -52.04 -38.15 27.94
N VAL A 7 -51.37 -37.40 27.06
CA VAL A 7 -51.40 -35.93 26.84
C VAL A 7 -51.02 -34.98 28.00
N MET A 8 -49.87 -34.31 27.83
CA MET A 8 -49.68 -32.89 28.23
C MET A 8 -48.63 -32.32 27.27
N SER A 9 -49.03 -31.64 26.19
CA SER A 9 -49.17 -30.17 26.14
C SER A 9 -47.91 -29.43 26.59
N LEU A 10 -47.11 -28.92 25.65
CA LEU A 10 -46.99 -27.48 25.39
C LEU A 10 -45.96 -27.24 24.28
N ALA A 11 -46.37 -26.45 23.29
CA ALA A 11 -45.59 -26.00 22.17
C ALA A 11 -44.33 -25.22 22.60
N PHE A 12 -43.18 -25.53 22.00
CA PHE A 12 -42.20 -24.52 21.65
C PHE A 12 -41.68 -24.80 20.24
N PHE A 13 -42.43 -24.26 19.28
CA PHE A 13 -42.09 -24.15 17.88
C PHE A 13 -40.96 -23.12 17.75
N VAL A 14 -39.70 -23.53 17.91
CA VAL A 14 -38.56 -22.64 17.58
C VAL A 14 -38.23 -22.85 16.11
N ILE A 15 -39.04 -22.21 15.26
CA ILE A 15 -38.70 -21.94 13.87
C ILE A 15 -37.50 -20.99 13.84
N SER A 16 -36.69 -21.17 12.81
CA SER A 16 -35.95 -20.12 12.09
C SER A 16 -34.44 -20.18 12.27
N LEU A 17 -33.83 -21.00 11.42
CA LEU A 17 -32.95 -20.52 10.35
C LEU A 17 -32.63 -19.01 10.42
N CYS A 18 -31.40 -18.68 10.80
CA CYS A 18 -30.67 -17.57 10.19
C CYS A 18 -29.18 -17.72 10.50
N ILE A 19 -28.52 -18.60 9.75
CA ILE A 19 -27.08 -18.44 9.49
C ILE A 19 -26.99 -17.15 8.66
N CYS A 20 -26.80 -16.01 9.31
CA CYS A 20 -26.41 -14.79 8.62
C CYS A 20 -24.89 -14.85 8.41
N VAL A 21 -24.46 -15.67 7.45
CA VAL A 21 -23.17 -15.46 6.80
C VAL A 21 -23.43 -14.57 5.60
N SER A 22 -22.68 -13.48 5.54
CA SER A 22 -22.60 -12.47 4.47
C SER A 22 -23.45 -11.22 4.70
N ALA A 23 -22.80 -10.21 5.26
CA ALA A 23 -22.38 -9.09 4.44
C ALA A 23 -21.21 -8.39 5.13
N VAL A 24 -19.97 -8.80 4.85
CA VAL A 24 -18.94 -7.75 4.74
C VAL A 24 -19.31 -7.03 3.46
N ALA A 25 -20.22 -6.07 3.57
CA ALA A 25 -20.40 -5.05 2.55
C ALA A 25 -19.11 -4.22 2.60
N GLN A 26 -18.04 -4.73 1.97
CA GLN A 26 -16.98 -3.85 1.51
C GLN A 26 -17.64 -3.04 0.42
N THR A 27 -18.22 -1.90 0.80
CA THR A 27 -18.50 -0.84 -0.15
C THR A 27 -17.24 -0.65 -0.97
N PRO A 28 -17.31 -0.69 -2.31
CA PRO A 28 -16.17 -0.26 -3.10
C PRO A 28 -15.78 1.12 -2.55
N GLU A 29 -14.51 1.32 -2.18
CA GLU A 29 -13.98 2.55 -1.59
C GLU A 29 -14.18 3.73 -2.58
N THR A 30 -15.41 4.23 -2.62
CA THR A 30 -15.93 5.23 -3.54
C THR A 30 -15.73 6.59 -2.87
N GLY A 31 -14.47 6.92 -2.57
CA GLY A 31 -14.15 8.06 -1.73
C GLY A 31 -12.67 8.42 -1.71
N LYS A 32 -11.95 8.08 -2.77
CA LYS A 32 -10.50 8.23 -2.77
C LYS A 32 -10.17 9.63 -3.28
N MET A 33 -10.14 10.58 -2.34
CA MET A 33 -10.00 12.03 -2.52
C MET A 33 -8.73 12.38 -3.31
N MET A 34 -8.86 12.57 -4.62
CA MET A 34 -7.79 13.16 -5.43
C MET A 34 -7.95 14.67 -5.41
N THR A 35 -6.91 15.39 -5.02
CA THR A 35 -6.89 16.84 -5.13
C THR A 35 -6.67 17.27 -6.58
N ARG A 36 -7.00 18.52 -6.91
CA ARG A 36 -6.71 19.10 -8.22
C ARG A 36 -5.22 19.03 -8.59
N TRP A 37 -4.34 19.18 -7.60
CA TRP A 37 -2.88 19.13 -7.79
C TRP A 37 -2.35 17.73 -8.03
N ALA A 38 -3.02 16.70 -7.49
CA ALA A 38 -2.62 15.31 -7.72
C ALA A 38 -2.67 14.94 -9.21
N LYS A 39 -3.52 15.60 -10.01
CA LYS A 39 -3.60 15.44 -11.47
C LYS A 39 -2.43 16.09 -12.22
N MET A 40 -1.71 17.00 -11.57
CA MET A 40 -0.59 17.75 -12.17
C MET A 40 0.77 17.10 -11.90
N VAL A 41 0.82 16.04 -11.09
CA VAL A 41 2.06 15.35 -10.75
C VAL A 41 2.50 14.49 -11.94
N PRO A 42 3.68 14.74 -12.52
CA PRO A 42 4.20 13.89 -13.58
C PRO A 42 4.58 12.50 -13.01
N PRO A 43 4.27 11.41 -13.72
CA PRO A 43 4.56 10.05 -13.24
C PRO A 43 6.05 9.70 -13.27
N ASP A 44 6.87 10.44 -14.02
CA ASP A 44 8.26 10.07 -14.29
C ASP A 44 9.23 10.76 -13.32
N LEU A 45 8.94 12.02 -12.98
CA LEU A 45 9.80 12.87 -12.15
C LEU A 45 8.96 13.81 -11.26
N PRO A 46 8.29 13.27 -10.23
CA PRO A 46 7.52 14.08 -9.29
C PRO A 46 8.46 14.96 -8.45
N LEU A 47 8.04 16.21 -8.21
CA LEU A 47 8.82 17.21 -7.46
C LEU A 47 10.28 17.32 -7.98
N PRO A 48 10.49 17.85 -9.20
CA PRO A 48 11.82 18.00 -9.79
C PRO A 48 12.69 19.02 -9.06
N GLU A 49 12.09 19.98 -8.35
CA GLU A 49 12.76 21.08 -7.69
C GLU A 49 13.71 20.67 -6.55
N TYR A 50 14.74 21.49 -6.32
CA TYR A 50 15.69 21.26 -5.24
C TYR A 50 15.04 21.52 -3.87
N PRO A 51 15.18 20.63 -2.86
CA PRO A 51 14.45 20.73 -1.59
C PRO A 51 14.70 22.01 -0.78
N ARG A 52 15.85 22.67 -0.97
CA ARG A 52 16.21 23.90 -0.26
C ARG A 52 16.64 24.98 -1.25
N PRO A 53 15.69 25.73 -1.85
CA PRO A 53 15.98 26.68 -2.93
C PRO A 53 17.01 27.76 -2.59
N THR A 54 17.17 28.09 -1.31
CA THR A 54 18.15 29.09 -0.84
C THR A 54 19.53 28.51 -0.56
N MET A 55 19.70 27.18 -0.55
CA MET A 55 20.96 26.48 -0.22
C MET A 55 21.27 25.39 -1.26
N VAL A 56 21.19 25.78 -2.53
CA VAL A 56 21.42 24.88 -3.67
C VAL A 56 22.89 24.53 -3.78
N ARG A 57 23.17 23.23 -3.90
CA ARG A 57 24.50 22.74 -4.30
C ARG A 57 24.52 22.59 -5.83
N PRO A 58 25.59 23.04 -6.51
CA PRO A 58 25.66 22.98 -7.97
C PRO A 58 25.74 21.53 -8.49
N ASP A 59 26.32 20.64 -7.68
CA ASP A 59 26.46 19.22 -7.96
C ASP A 59 25.37 18.45 -7.20
N TRP A 60 24.19 18.31 -7.83
CA TRP A 60 23.06 17.55 -7.30
C TRP A 60 22.33 16.77 -8.41
N LEU A 61 21.74 15.63 -8.03
CA LEU A 61 20.97 14.75 -8.91
C LEU A 61 19.68 14.36 -8.18
N ASN A 62 18.54 14.60 -8.83
CA ASN A 62 17.24 14.19 -8.32
C ASN A 62 17.05 12.68 -8.54
N LEU A 63 16.70 11.96 -7.47
CA LEU A 63 16.41 10.52 -7.51
C LEU A 63 14.92 10.22 -7.33
N ASN A 64 14.04 11.23 -7.41
CA ASN A 64 12.59 11.03 -7.46
C ASN A 64 12.17 10.32 -8.76
N GLY A 65 11.00 9.72 -8.74
CA GLY A 65 10.46 8.95 -9.87
C GLY A 65 10.19 7.49 -9.50
N SER A 66 10.22 6.62 -10.51
CA SER A 66 9.91 5.21 -10.33
C SER A 66 11.05 4.43 -9.68
N TRP A 67 10.74 3.73 -8.59
CA TRP A 67 11.63 2.81 -7.91
C TRP A 67 11.03 1.41 -7.91
N GLN A 68 11.87 0.39 -7.90
CA GLN A 68 11.41 -0.98 -7.65
C GLN A 68 11.07 -1.12 -6.16
N PHE A 69 10.02 -1.89 -5.87
CA PHE A 69 9.42 -2.03 -4.55
C PHE A 69 9.10 -3.49 -4.24
N ALA A 70 9.25 -3.87 -2.98
CA ALA A 70 8.73 -5.12 -2.43
C ALA A 70 8.44 -4.94 -0.94
N ASP A 71 7.42 -5.64 -0.44
CA ASP A 71 7.22 -5.77 1.00
C ASP A 71 8.38 -6.59 1.61
N ALA A 72 8.75 -6.25 2.83
CA ALA A 72 9.83 -6.89 3.58
C ALA A 72 9.28 -7.53 4.87
N LYS A 73 9.96 -8.57 5.34
CA LYS A 73 9.68 -9.20 6.63
C LYS A 73 10.70 -8.81 7.70
N GLU A 74 10.33 -9.01 8.96
CA GLU A 74 11.28 -8.86 10.06
C GLU A 74 12.48 -9.78 9.89
N GLY A 75 13.69 -9.25 10.08
CA GLY A 75 14.92 -10.04 9.99
C GLY A 75 15.28 -10.52 8.57
N GLU A 76 14.53 -10.10 7.54
CA GLU A 76 14.86 -10.44 6.16
C GLU A 76 16.13 -9.71 5.70
N ALA A 77 17.04 -10.43 5.04
CA ALA A 77 18.22 -9.82 4.45
C ALA A 77 17.82 -8.96 3.23
N PRO A 78 18.51 -7.83 2.97
CA PRO A 78 18.24 -7.02 1.79
C PRO A 78 18.38 -7.85 0.50
N PRO A 79 17.45 -7.73 -0.46
CA PRO A 79 17.47 -8.47 -1.73
C PRO A 79 18.50 -7.87 -2.71
N LEU A 80 19.77 -7.87 -2.34
CA LEU A 80 20.86 -7.31 -3.13
C LEU A 80 21.01 -8.06 -4.46
N GLY A 81 21.27 -7.30 -5.53
CA GLY A 81 21.50 -7.85 -6.87
C GLY A 81 20.27 -8.45 -7.56
N ARG A 82 19.07 -8.33 -6.97
CA ARG A 82 17.82 -8.83 -7.54
C ARG A 82 16.88 -7.70 -7.90
N ASP A 83 16.12 -7.86 -8.97
CA ASP A 83 15.03 -6.95 -9.28
C ASP A 83 13.82 -7.22 -8.39
N LEU A 84 13.14 -6.16 -7.96
CA LEU A 84 11.87 -6.25 -7.25
C LEU A 84 10.72 -6.12 -8.24
N LYS A 85 9.62 -6.82 -7.96
CA LYS A 85 8.52 -7.02 -8.91
C LYS A 85 7.66 -5.78 -9.09
N GLU A 86 7.48 -5.01 -8.03
CA GLU A 86 6.55 -3.88 -8.02
C GLU A 86 7.29 -2.58 -8.22
N ARG A 87 6.53 -1.51 -8.50
CA ARG A 87 7.08 -0.17 -8.64
C ARG A 87 6.31 0.82 -7.78
N ILE A 88 7.06 1.70 -7.13
CA ILE A 88 6.54 2.80 -6.33
C ILE A 88 7.04 4.13 -6.88
N LEU A 89 6.17 5.14 -6.86
CA LEU A 89 6.52 6.51 -7.21
C LEU A 89 7.03 7.26 -5.98
N VAL A 90 8.34 7.46 -5.89
CA VAL A 90 8.99 8.25 -4.82
C VAL A 90 8.85 9.73 -5.16
N PRO A 91 8.40 10.61 -4.23
CA PRO A 91 8.48 10.44 -2.78
C PRO A 91 7.15 10.06 -2.07
N PHE A 92 6.16 9.51 -2.77
CA PHE A 92 4.88 9.20 -2.15
C PHE A 92 4.93 7.96 -1.26
N ALA A 93 4.24 8.02 -0.11
CA ALA A 93 4.12 6.89 0.80
C ALA A 93 3.40 5.69 0.15
N PRO A 94 3.73 4.42 0.48
CA PRO A 94 3.08 3.23 -0.10
C PRO A 94 1.55 3.25 -0.05
N GLN A 95 0.97 3.79 1.02
CA GLN A 95 -0.49 3.87 1.23
C GLN A 95 -1.16 4.89 0.28
N SER A 96 -0.41 5.90 -0.18
CA SER A 96 -0.90 6.93 -1.08
C SER A 96 -1.32 6.32 -2.43
N ARG A 97 -2.35 6.90 -3.06
CA ARG A 97 -2.71 6.52 -4.43
C ARG A 97 -1.63 6.90 -5.43
N LEU A 98 -0.98 8.05 -5.24
CA LEU A 98 0.04 8.55 -6.16
C LEU A 98 1.29 7.66 -6.17
N SER A 99 1.51 6.85 -5.13
CA SER A 99 2.64 5.91 -5.09
C SER A 99 2.48 4.75 -6.06
N GLY A 100 1.25 4.43 -6.47
CA GLY A 100 0.93 3.24 -7.28
C GLY A 100 0.77 1.95 -6.47
N ILE A 101 1.17 1.93 -5.20
CA ILE A 101 1.13 0.74 -4.33
C ILE A 101 -0.22 0.60 -3.60
N HIS A 102 -0.70 1.70 -3.02
CA HIS A 102 -1.98 1.80 -2.33
C HIS A 102 -2.30 0.68 -1.33
N ARG A 103 -1.32 0.28 -0.52
CA ARG A 103 -1.53 -0.65 0.59
C ARG A 103 -0.69 -0.27 1.79
N HIS A 104 -1.10 -0.80 2.95
CA HIS A 104 -0.30 -0.70 4.15
C HIS A 104 0.89 -1.63 4.05
N THR A 105 2.08 -1.09 4.32
CA THR A 105 3.32 -1.86 4.36
C THR A 105 4.11 -1.41 5.59
N GLU A 106 4.37 -2.34 6.51
CA GLU A 106 5.16 -2.10 7.72
C GLU A 106 6.65 -1.95 7.41
N ARG A 107 7.15 -2.80 6.51
CA ARG A 107 8.55 -2.85 6.09
C ARG A 107 8.61 -3.07 4.59
N ALA A 108 9.49 -2.37 3.91
CA ALA A 108 9.63 -2.44 2.46
C ALA A 108 11.07 -2.30 2.01
N TRP A 109 11.38 -2.97 0.90
CA TRP A 109 12.60 -2.75 0.14
C TRP A 109 12.34 -1.80 -1.03
N TYR A 110 13.25 -0.85 -1.19
CA TYR A 110 13.28 0.07 -2.33
C TYR A 110 14.58 -0.16 -3.10
N ARG A 111 14.49 -0.23 -4.42
CA ARG A 111 15.68 -0.39 -5.28
C ARG A 111 15.60 0.52 -6.51
N ARG A 112 16.70 1.21 -6.79
CA ARG A 112 16.91 1.97 -8.02
C ARG A 112 18.38 1.92 -8.40
N THR A 113 18.64 1.76 -9.69
CA THR A 113 19.97 1.95 -10.27
C THR A 113 20.05 3.37 -10.84
N PHE A 114 21.18 4.03 -10.62
CA PHE A 114 21.46 5.34 -11.18
C PHE A 114 22.96 5.45 -11.45
N GLU A 115 23.32 6.36 -12.34
CA GLU A 115 24.71 6.64 -12.68
C GLU A 115 25.18 7.87 -11.92
N VAL A 116 26.36 7.76 -11.28
CA VAL A 116 27.00 8.90 -10.62
C VAL A 116 27.76 9.68 -11.70
N PRO A 117 27.52 11.00 -11.84
CA PRO A 117 28.26 11.82 -12.79
C PRO A 117 29.77 11.72 -12.56
N ALA A 118 30.55 11.45 -13.62
CA ALA A 118 32.01 11.27 -13.52
C ALA A 118 32.73 12.47 -12.85
N LYS A 119 32.20 13.67 -13.05
CA LYS A 119 32.68 14.92 -12.42
C LYS A 119 32.57 14.97 -10.89
N TRP A 120 31.91 13.99 -10.27
CA TRP A 120 31.79 13.86 -8.82
C TRP A 120 32.83 12.91 -8.21
N ALA A 121 33.64 12.23 -9.02
CA ALA A 121 34.68 11.33 -8.54
C ALA A 121 35.62 12.06 -7.54
N GLY A 122 35.87 11.42 -6.39
CA GLY A 122 36.72 11.97 -5.33
C GLY A 122 36.09 13.07 -4.46
N LYS A 123 34.85 13.52 -4.73
CA LYS A 123 34.11 14.47 -3.90
C LYS A 123 33.32 13.74 -2.80
N ARG A 124 33.04 14.42 -1.67
CA ARG A 124 32.23 13.93 -0.54
C ARG A 124 31.05 14.86 -0.26
#